data_AF-A0A011QVI9-F1
#
_entry.id   AF-A0A011QVI9-F1
#
_cell.length_a   1.000
_cell.length_b   1.000
_cell.length_c   1.000
_cell.angle_alpha   90.00
_cell.angle_beta   90.00
_cell.angle_gamma   90.00
#
_symmetry.space_group_name_H-M   'P 1'
#
loop_
_entity.id
_entity.type
_entity.pdbx_description
1 polymer ?
#
loop_
_entity_poly.entity_id
_entity_poly.type
_entity_poly.pdbx_seq_one_letter_code
_entity_poly.pdbx_strand_id
1 'polypeptide(L)'
;MPALYRFHPPALMVLFADLASHARGQAKVFVGTAGSVLERSNADGFRFYAHQFYDGDGKKRERYVAGPIGAPEPDATARALRLAVAETKAATT
;
A
#
# COMPACT_ATOMS: atom_id res chain seq x y z
N MET A 1 2.34 47.76 16.39
CA MET A 1 1.28 47.36 15.43
C MET A 1 1.29 45.84 15.35
N PRO A 2 0.15 45.16 15.50
CA PRO A 2 0.11 43.70 15.36
C PRO A 2 0.33 43.31 13.89
N ALA A 3 1.07 42.23 13.66
CA ALA A 3 1.29 41.71 12.31
C ALA A 3 -0.02 41.19 11.72
N LEU A 4 -0.45 41.79 10.60
CA LEU A 4 -1.69 41.42 9.89
C LEU A 4 -1.57 40.11 9.11
N TYR A 5 -0.34 39.64 8.88
CA TYR A 5 -0.06 38.40 8.15
C TYR A 5 0.95 37.57 8.92
N ARG A 6 0.73 36.25 8.92
CA ARG A 6 1.65 35.24 9.43
C ARG A 6 1.91 34.22 8.33
N PHE A 7 3.18 33.89 8.10
CA PHE A 7 3.50 32.77 7.22
C PHE A 7 3.06 31.48 7.87
N HIS A 8 2.38 30.63 7.10
CA HIS A 8 2.09 29.28 7.54
C HIS A 8 3.38 28.46 7.56
N PRO A 9 3.57 27.56 8.55
CA PRO A 9 4.68 26.62 8.55
C PRO A 9 4.76 25.89 7.20
N PRO A 10 5.96 25.71 6.62
CA PRO A 10 6.13 25.02 5.34
C PRO A 10 5.54 23.61 5.31
N ALA A 11 5.47 22.94 6.46
CA ALA A 11 4.81 21.64 6.62
C ALA A 11 3.30 21.66 6.30
N LEU A 12 2.65 22.83 6.33
CA LEU A 12 1.25 23.03 5.92
C LEU A 12 1.11 23.48 4.46
N MET A 13 2.22 23.65 3.75
CA MET A 13 2.26 24.00 2.34
C MET A 13 2.77 22.82 1.51
N VAL A 14 2.17 21.64 1.66
CA VAL A 14 2.32 20.62 0.61
C VAL A 14 1.61 21.17 -0.61
N LEU A 15 2.39 21.58 -1.62
CA LEU A 15 1.84 22.11 -2.86
C LEU A 15 1.17 20.96 -3.60
N PHE A 16 -0.01 21.21 -4.17
CA PHE A 16 -0.73 20.24 -5.00
C PHE A 16 0.17 19.61 -6.10
N ALA A 17 1.16 20.37 -6.57
CA ALA A 17 2.17 19.91 -7.52
C ALA A 17 3.06 18.77 -6.99
N ASP A 18 3.41 18.77 -5.69
CA ASP A 18 4.23 17.73 -5.08
C ASP A 18 3.41 16.44 -4.92
N LEU A 19 2.15 16.57 -4.48
CA LEU A 19 1.21 15.46 -4.41
C LEU A 19 0.97 14.86 -5.80
N ALA A 20 0.75 15.70 -6.82
CA ALA A 20 0.56 15.26 -8.20
C ALA A 20 1.82 14.61 -8.78
N SER A 21 3.01 15.12 -8.46
CA SER A 21 4.28 14.52 -8.91
C SER A 21 4.53 13.17 -8.25
N HIS A 22 4.26 13.06 -6.95
CA HIS A 22 4.34 11.80 -6.22
C HIS A 22 3.34 10.77 -6.75
N ALA A 23 2.09 11.19 -6.96
CA ALA A 23 1.05 10.32 -7.52
C ALA A 23 1.39 9.85 -8.95
N ARG A 24 1.97 10.70 -9.80
CA ARG A 24 2.43 10.31 -11.14
C ARG A 24 3.63 9.37 -11.12
N GLY A 25 4.51 9.49 -10.13
CA GLY A 25 5.67 8.61 -9.95
C GLY A 25 5.30 7.20 -9.45
N GLN A 26 4.13 7.03 -8.83
CA GLN A 26 3.68 5.73 -8.35
C GLN A 26 3.05 4.91 -9.49
N ALA A 27 3.83 3.97 -10.06
CA ALA A 27 3.34 3.05 -11.09
C ALA A 27 2.18 2.14 -10.60
N LYS A 28 2.06 1.92 -9.29
CA LYS A 28 0.95 1.22 -8.64
C LYS A 28 0.59 1.94 -7.35
N VAL A 29 -0.70 2.26 -7.19
CA VAL A 29 -1.25 2.88 -5.99
C VAL A 29 -2.16 1.87 -5.28
N PHE A 30 -2.06 1.80 -3.95
CA PHE A 30 -3.03 1.06 -3.15
C PHE A 30 -4.32 1.86 -3.04
N VAL A 31 -5.42 1.33 -3.56
CA VAL A 31 -6.74 1.96 -3.44
C VAL A 31 -7.40 1.46 -2.15
N GLY A 32 -7.64 2.36 -1.21
CA GLY A 32 -8.14 2.05 0.13
C GLY A 32 -7.01 1.89 1.14
N THR A 33 -6.92 0.74 1.80
CA THR A 33 -5.82 0.43 2.74
C THR A 33 -4.72 -0.38 2.08
N ALA A 34 -3.46 -0.20 2.51
CA ALA A 34 -2.35 -1.05 2.04
C ALA A 34 -2.54 -2.53 2.40
N GLY A 35 -3.27 -2.84 3.49
CA GLY A 35 -3.63 -4.21 3.86
C GLY A 35 -2.47 -5.07 4.38
N SER A 36 -2.52 -6.37 4.11
CA SER A 36 -1.49 -7.36 4.50
C SER A 36 -1.45 -8.56 3.54
N VAL A 37 -0.28 -9.21 3.44
CA VAL A 37 -0.11 -10.46 2.67
C VAL A 37 -0.21 -11.65 3.62
N LEU A 38 -1.18 -12.52 3.37
CA LEU A 38 -1.53 -13.71 4.15
C LEU A 38 -1.12 -14.98 3.40
N GLU A 39 -0.94 -16.06 4.15
CA GLU A 39 -0.83 -17.42 3.61
C GLU A 39 -2.19 -18.11 3.72
N ARG A 40 -2.62 -18.78 2.66
CA ARG A 40 -3.87 -19.53 2.56
C ARG A 40 -3.60 -20.94 2.04
N SER A 41 -4.51 -21.84 2.34
CA SER A 41 -4.54 -23.19 1.78
C SER A 41 -5.93 -23.47 1.22
N ASN A 42 -6.01 -24.14 0.08
CA ASN A 42 -7.28 -24.69 -0.41
C ASN A 42 -7.56 -26.07 0.22
N ALA A 43 -8.71 -26.67 -0.11
CA ALA A 43 -9.11 -27.99 0.37
C ALA A 43 -8.16 -29.12 -0.07
N ASP A 44 -7.49 -28.94 -1.21
CA ASP A 44 -6.52 -29.90 -1.78
C ASP A 44 -5.10 -29.74 -1.20
N GLY A 45 -4.91 -28.88 -0.18
CA GLY A 45 -3.62 -28.63 0.46
C GLY A 45 -2.67 -27.70 -0.30
N PHE A 46 -3.10 -27.11 -1.42
CA PHE A 46 -2.33 -26.11 -2.16
C PHE A 46 -2.22 -24.81 -1.35
N ARG A 47 -0.99 -24.43 -1.01
CA ARG A 47 -0.66 -23.24 -0.23
C ARG A 47 -0.32 -22.06 -1.15
N PHE A 48 -0.94 -20.91 -0.93
CA PHE A 48 -0.74 -19.71 -1.73
C PHE A 48 -0.77 -18.42 -0.91
N TYR A 49 -0.21 -17.35 -1.45
CA TYR A 49 -0.26 -16.02 -0.88
C TYR A 49 -1.50 -15.26 -1.35
N ALA A 50 -2.16 -14.57 -0.42
CA ALA A 50 -3.30 -13.70 -0.68
C ALA A 50 -3.07 -12.31 -0.09
N HIS A 51 -3.49 -11.26 -0.78
CA HIS A 51 -3.45 -9.88 -0.31
C HIS A 51 -4.82 -9.50 0.21
N GLN A 52 -4.91 -9.22 1.51
CA GLN A 52 -6.13 -8.80 2.18
C GLN A 52 -6.07 -7.31 2.48
N PHE A 53 -7.08 -6.56 2.02
CA PHE A 53 -7.14 -5.11 2.17
C PHE A 53 -8.60 -4.63 2.19
N TYR A 54 -8.83 -3.42 2.66
CA TYR A 54 -10.08 -2.70 2.45
C TYR A 54 -9.98 -1.84 1.19
N ASP A 55 -10.96 -1.94 0.30
CA ASP A 55 -11.05 -1.11 -0.90
C ASP A 55 -11.54 0.33 -0.59
N GLY A 56 -11.66 1.17 -1.62
CA GLY A 56 -12.10 2.57 -1.47
C GLY A 56 -13.52 2.74 -0.93
N ASP A 57 -14.36 1.70 -1.01
CA ASP A 57 -15.71 1.68 -0.45
C ASP A 57 -15.73 1.18 1.00
N GLY A 58 -14.56 0.91 1.59
CA GLY A 58 -14.44 0.34 2.92
C GLY A 58 -14.84 -1.13 3.01
N LYS A 59 -14.91 -1.85 1.88
CA LYS A 59 -15.23 -3.28 1.86
C LYS A 59 -13.95 -4.10 1.96
N LYS A 60 -13.99 -5.15 2.79
CA LYS A 60 -12.89 -6.10 2.90
C LYS A 60 -12.78 -6.94 1.62
N ARG A 61 -11.61 -6.94 1.00
CA ARG A 61 -11.25 -7.68 -0.20
C ARG A 61 -10.09 -8.60 0.08
N GLU A 62 -10.06 -9.70 -0.65
CA GLU A 62 -8.93 -10.63 -0.66
C GLU A 62 -8.62 -10.99 -2.11
N ARG A 63 -7.36 -10.85 -2.50
CA ARG A 63 -6.88 -11.08 -3.86
C ARG A 63 -5.78 -12.13 -3.84
N TYR A 64 -5.85 -13.11 -4.72
CA TYR A 64 -4.75 -14.05 -4.95
C TYR A 64 -3.49 -13.31 -5.43
N VAL A 65 -2.34 -13.61 -4.84
CA VAL A 65 -1.05 -13.00 -5.20
C VAL A 65 -0.24 -13.97 -6.04
N ALA A 66 0.15 -15.10 -5.44
CA ALA A 66 0.97 -16.11 -6.09
C ALA A 66 0.98 -17.41 -5.27
N GLY A 67 1.34 -18.50 -5.91
CA GLY A 67 1.58 -19.80 -5.30
C GLY A 67 2.23 -20.74 -6.31
N PRO A 68 2.72 -21.91 -5.89
CA PRO A 68 2.69 -22.42 -4.52
C PRO A 68 3.68 -21.70 -3.59
N ILE A 69 3.37 -21.66 -2.29
CA ILE A 69 4.30 -21.19 -1.25
C ILE A 69 5.52 -22.10 -1.21
N GLY A 70 6.71 -21.51 -1.12
CA GLY A 70 8.00 -22.21 -1.12
C GLY A 70 8.63 -22.33 -2.51
N ALA A 71 7.94 -21.86 -3.55
CA ALA A 71 8.55 -21.71 -4.88
C ALA A 71 9.23 -20.33 -4.99
N PRO A 72 10.42 -20.24 -5.61
CA PRO A 72 11.21 -18.99 -5.64
C PRO A 72 10.46 -17.77 -6.18
N GLU A 73 9.74 -17.94 -7.31
CA GLU A 73 9.01 -16.86 -7.98
C GLU A 73 7.79 -16.37 -7.18
N PRO A 74 6.87 -17.25 -6.70
CA PRO A 74 5.79 -16.85 -5.79
C PRO A 74 6.27 -16.18 -4.50
N ASP A 75 7.33 -16.70 -3.88
CA ASP A 75 7.88 -16.17 -2.63
C ASP A 75 8.48 -14.77 -2.86
N ALA A 76 9.20 -14.57 -3.96
CA ALA A 76 9.71 -13.25 -4.37
C ALA A 76 8.57 -12.25 -4.62
N THR A 77 7.50 -12.68 -5.30
CA THR A 77 6.32 -11.85 -5.57
C THR A 77 5.63 -11.42 -4.27
N ALA A 78 5.42 -12.35 -3.33
CA ALA A 78 4.83 -12.05 -2.04
C ALA A 78 5.72 -11.15 -1.19
N ARG A 79 7.04 -11.34 -1.23
CA ARG A 79 8.01 -10.49 -0.52
C ARG A 79 8.01 -9.06 -1.07
N ALA A 80 8.01 -8.89 -2.38
CA ALA A 80 7.95 -7.57 -3.00
C ALA A 80 6.68 -6.81 -2.59
N LEU A 81 5.53 -7.50 -2.57
CA LEU A 81 4.28 -6.89 -2.12
C LEU A 81 4.30 -6.54 -0.63
N ARG A 82 4.88 -7.39 0.24
CA ARG A 82 5.05 -7.07 1.66
C ARG A 82 5.90 -5.83 1.88
N LEU A 83 6.98 -5.66 1.11
CA LEU A 83 7.82 -4.45 1.17
C LEU A 83 7.00 -3.21 0.81
N ALA A 84 6.31 -3.23 -0.32
CA ALA A 84 5.49 -2.10 -0.75
C ALA A 84 4.39 -1.72 0.26
N VAL A 85 3.76 -2.73 0.89
CA VAL A 85 2.77 -2.51 1.96
C VAL A 85 3.42 -1.86 3.19
N ALA A 86 4.62 -2.29 3.58
CA ALA A 86 5.34 -1.73 4.72
C ALA A 86 5.76 -0.28 4.46
N GLU A 87 6.33 0.01 3.29
CA GLU A 87 6.69 1.37 2.86
C GLU A 87 5.48 2.30 2.87
N THR A 88 4.34 1.86 2.33
CA THR A 88 3.11 2.66 2.31
C THR A 88 2.61 2.97 3.72
N LYS A 89 2.66 1.99 4.63
CA LYS A 89 2.28 2.19 6.03
C LYS A 89 3.20 3.18 6.75
N ALA A 90 4.51 3.09 6.49
CA ALA A 90 5.49 4.01 7.06
C ALA A 90 5.29 5.44 6.55
N ALA A 91 4.91 5.64 5.29
CA ALA A 91 4.66 6.96 4.71
C ALA A 91 3.38 7.66 5.21
N THR A 92 2.49 6.92 5.90
CA THR A 92 1.20 7.46 6.40
C THR A 92 1.26 7.82 7.89
N THR A 93 2.38 7.54 8.57
CA THR A 93 2.63 7.88 9.99
C THR A 93 3.48 9.14 10.08
#